data_AF-A0A0K1F689-F1
#
_entry.id   AF-A0A0K1F689-F1
#
_cell.length_a   1.000
_cell.length_b   1.000
_cell.length_c   1.000
_cell.angle_alpha   90.00
_cell.angle_beta   90.00
_cell.angle_gamma   90.00
#
_symmetry.space_group_name_H-M   'P 1'
#
loop_
_entity.id
_entity.type
_entity.pdbx_description
1 polymer ?
#
loop_
_entity_poly.entity_id
_entity_poly.type
_entity_poly.pdbx_seq_one_letter_code
_entity_poly.pdbx_strand_id
1 'polypeptide(L)'
;MPSWNVHTAHVERLFSDRSPQALGIRDANAFLFGNFVPDIYVGYMVREVTHTIDYRDTHFVDPSYVPEPRYWEFWERFGLPSADSEGRVSDLVLGVWCHLVADHGYNHEVNAFIKRNGVQSGEKTRVRKQGDFDLFGRTLDISLECQVTAALIEQAATFPQYAIAEADARAAVAAADAIVRDNAAHHIDQPPAYSLLPSSFFAETFDLVSVRLKSGLEAYAREGAGAPILTDAHLDS
;
A
#
# COMPACT_ATOMS: atom_id res chain seq x y z
N MET A 1 -0.40 -1.01 -10.60
CA MET A 1 0.24 -0.80 -9.30
C MET A 1 0.79 -2.15 -8.85
N PRO A 2 1.58 -2.28 -7.77
CA PRO A 2 1.66 -3.57 -7.10
C PRO A 2 0.24 -4.12 -6.83
N SER A 3 0.11 -5.45 -6.77
CA SER A 3 -1.16 -6.08 -6.45
C SER A 3 -1.43 -6.02 -4.93
N TRP A 4 -2.68 -6.15 -4.52
CA TRP A 4 -3.06 -6.12 -3.09
C TRP A 4 -2.37 -7.22 -2.26
N ASN A 5 -1.95 -8.32 -2.89
CA ASN A 5 -1.14 -9.37 -2.26
C ASN A 5 0.20 -8.81 -1.76
N VAL A 6 0.84 -7.94 -2.55
CA VAL A 6 2.13 -7.33 -2.22
C VAL A 6 2.01 -6.43 -0.99
N HIS A 7 0.92 -5.66 -0.88
CA HIS A 7 0.67 -4.84 0.30
C HIS A 7 0.49 -5.69 1.56
N THR A 8 -0.30 -6.78 1.47
CA THR A 8 -0.47 -7.72 2.59
C THR A 8 0.87 -8.35 3.00
N ALA A 9 1.69 -8.75 2.04
CA ALA A 9 3.01 -9.32 2.29
C ALA A 9 3.97 -8.34 2.98
N HIS A 10 3.92 -7.04 2.64
CA HIS A 10 4.71 -6.04 3.36
C HIS A 10 4.26 -5.90 4.82
N VAL A 11 2.95 -5.93 5.10
CA VAL A 11 2.43 -5.91 6.48
C VAL A 11 2.89 -7.15 7.25
N GLU A 12 2.81 -8.34 6.65
CA GLU A 12 3.31 -9.58 7.26
C GLU A 12 4.81 -9.53 7.52
N ARG A 13 5.59 -9.02 6.57
CA ARG A 13 7.02 -8.84 6.73
C ARG A 13 7.33 -7.92 7.91
N LEU A 14 6.65 -6.79 8.03
CA LEU A 14 6.79 -5.86 9.16
C LEU A 14 6.49 -6.56 10.50
N PHE A 15 5.40 -7.31 10.58
CA PHE A 15 4.97 -7.98 11.80
C PHE A 15 5.84 -9.20 12.17
N SER A 16 6.47 -9.84 11.18
CA SER A 16 7.48 -10.88 11.41
C SER A 16 8.78 -10.31 12.00
N ASP A 17 9.13 -9.08 11.61
CA ASP A 17 10.38 -8.42 11.98
C ASP A 17 10.30 -7.68 13.32
N ARG A 18 9.12 -7.13 13.64
CA ARG A 18 8.85 -6.28 14.80
C ARG A 18 7.41 -6.48 15.28
N SER A 19 7.20 -6.36 16.59
CA SER A 19 5.83 -6.25 17.11
C SER A 19 5.15 -4.97 16.58
N PRO A 20 3.83 -4.98 16.30
CA PRO A 20 3.11 -3.78 15.89
C PRO A 20 3.33 -2.59 16.84
N GLN A 21 3.37 -2.83 18.15
CA GLN A 21 3.56 -1.78 19.15
C GLN A 21 4.94 -1.11 19.05
N ALA A 22 5.98 -1.85 18.68
CA ALA A 22 7.31 -1.29 18.44
C ALA A 22 7.37 -0.40 17.19
N LEU A 23 6.39 -0.52 16.30
CA LEU A 23 6.21 0.30 15.11
C LEU A 23 5.18 1.43 15.33
N GLY A 24 4.73 1.64 16.57
CA GLY A 24 3.73 2.65 16.90
C GLY A 24 2.29 2.27 16.53
N ILE A 25 2.06 1.01 16.14
CA ILE A 25 0.75 0.49 15.70
C ILE A 25 -0.01 -0.09 16.91
N ARG A 26 -1.23 0.40 17.14
CA ARG A 26 -2.08 -0.02 18.28
C ARG A 26 -3.16 -1.01 17.86
N ASP A 27 -3.76 -0.80 16.69
CA ASP A 27 -4.72 -1.67 16.04
C ASP A 27 -4.14 -2.20 14.73
N ALA A 28 -3.55 -3.40 14.80
CA ALA A 28 -2.96 -4.08 13.65
C ALA A 28 -3.97 -4.39 12.54
N ASN A 29 -5.24 -4.58 12.89
CA ASN A 29 -6.31 -4.87 11.95
C ASN A 29 -6.71 -3.62 11.15
N ALA A 30 -6.85 -2.47 11.82
CA ALA A 30 -7.07 -1.19 11.14
C ALA A 30 -5.85 -0.76 10.30
N PHE A 31 -4.63 -1.04 10.77
CA PHE A 31 -3.41 -0.81 10.00
C PHE A 31 -3.36 -1.63 8.71
N LEU A 32 -3.65 -2.95 8.80
CA LEU A 32 -3.75 -3.81 7.63
C LEU A 32 -4.82 -3.28 6.67
N PHE A 33 -6.00 -2.94 7.17
CA PHE A 33 -7.08 -2.40 6.34
C PHE A 33 -6.69 -1.09 5.64
N GLY A 34 -5.96 -0.21 6.32
CA GLY A 34 -5.41 1.02 5.76
C GLY A 34 -4.58 0.80 4.50
N ASN A 35 -3.92 -0.37 4.36
CA ASN A 35 -3.14 -0.71 3.18
C ASN A 35 -3.99 -0.98 1.92
N PHE A 36 -5.32 -0.97 2.02
CA PHE A 36 -6.25 -1.11 0.90
C PHE A 36 -7.04 0.16 0.62
N VAL A 37 -7.08 1.10 1.57
CA VAL A 37 -7.96 2.27 1.56
C VAL A 37 -7.83 3.13 0.29
N PRO A 38 -6.62 3.47 -0.20
CA PRO A 38 -6.47 4.28 -1.41
C PRO A 38 -7.17 3.73 -2.65
N ASP A 39 -7.38 2.41 -2.70
CA ASP A 39 -7.96 1.70 -3.84
C ASP A 39 -9.45 1.39 -3.70
N ILE A 40 -10.04 1.54 -2.50
CA ILE A 40 -11.46 1.21 -2.26
C ILE A 40 -12.36 2.00 -3.21
N TYR A 41 -12.24 3.34 -3.20
CA TYR A 41 -13.08 4.22 -4.01
C TYR A 41 -12.56 4.47 -5.43
N VAL A 42 -11.45 3.85 -5.83
CA VAL A 42 -11.07 3.79 -7.25
C VAL A 42 -12.01 2.85 -8.02
N GLY A 43 -12.62 1.87 -7.33
CA GLY A 43 -13.69 1.02 -7.87
C GLY A 43 -13.23 -0.26 -8.57
N TYR A 44 -11.93 -0.62 -8.47
CA TYR A 44 -11.41 -1.89 -9.01
C TYR A 44 -11.48 -3.03 -7.99
N MET A 45 -11.12 -2.75 -6.74
CA MET A 45 -11.10 -3.76 -5.67
C MET A 45 -12.52 -4.18 -5.26
N VAL A 46 -13.41 -3.18 -5.13
CA VAL A 46 -14.81 -3.35 -4.72
C VAL A 46 -15.70 -2.89 -5.87
N ARG A 47 -16.50 -3.80 -6.42
CA ARG A 47 -17.29 -3.53 -7.64
C ARG A 47 -18.51 -2.63 -7.44
N GLU A 48 -19.11 -2.66 -6.25
CA GLU A 48 -20.35 -1.94 -5.92
C GLU A 48 -20.12 -0.99 -4.74
N VAL A 49 -19.26 0.01 -4.94
CA VAL A 49 -19.01 1.07 -3.95
C VAL A 49 -20.09 2.13 -4.00
N THR A 50 -20.38 2.75 -2.84
CA THR A 50 -21.38 3.83 -2.76
C THR A 50 -21.05 5.06 -3.60
N HIS A 51 -19.75 5.30 -3.85
CA HIS A 51 -19.26 6.36 -4.72
C HIS A 51 -17.84 6.04 -5.20
N THR A 52 -17.35 6.80 -6.19
CA THR A 52 -15.99 6.68 -6.72
C THR A 52 -15.22 7.98 -6.56
N ILE A 53 -13.92 7.89 -6.36
CA ILE A 53 -12.96 9.00 -6.29
C ILE A 53 -11.90 8.76 -7.38
N ASP A 54 -11.46 9.82 -8.05
CA ASP A 54 -10.42 9.70 -9.07
C ASP A 54 -9.13 9.16 -8.44
N TYR A 55 -8.47 8.23 -9.12
CA TYR A 55 -7.20 7.66 -8.70
C TYR A 55 -6.15 8.73 -8.36
N ARG A 56 -6.15 9.85 -9.11
CA ARG A 56 -5.24 10.98 -8.89
C ARG A 56 -5.45 11.65 -7.54
N ASP A 57 -6.68 11.66 -7.05
CA ASP A 57 -7.04 12.26 -5.78
C ASP A 57 -6.73 11.31 -4.61
N THR A 58 -6.93 10.00 -4.78
CA THR A 58 -6.59 9.02 -3.73
C THR A 58 -5.09 8.78 -3.59
N HIS A 59 -4.32 8.88 -4.68
CA HIS A 59 -2.88 8.59 -4.71
C HIS A 59 -1.98 9.82 -4.87
N PHE A 60 -2.54 11.03 -5.00
CA PHE A 60 -1.79 12.29 -5.14
C PHE A 60 -0.86 12.31 -6.36
N VAL A 61 -1.30 11.78 -7.50
CA VAL A 61 -0.43 11.62 -8.67
C VAL A 61 -0.71 12.63 -9.79
N ASP A 62 0.36 12.97 -10.50
CA ASP A 62 0.28 13.61 -11.81
C ASP A 62 -0.06 12.59 -12.90
N PRO A 63 -0.66 13.03 -14.03
CA PRO A 63 -1.05 12.15 -15.12
C PRO A 63 0.19 11.70 -15.90
N SER A 64 0.85 10.67 -15.41
CA SER A 64 1.94 9.96 -16.09
C SER A 64 1.54 8.52 -16.40
N TYR A 65 2.34 7.85 -17.24
CA TYR A 65 2.05 6.49 -17.69
C TYR A 65 2.20 5.43 -16.56
N VAL A 66 3.14 5.67 -15.65
CA VAL A 66 3.34 4.91 -14.41
C VAL A 66 3.45 5.95 -13.30
N PRO A 67 2.31 6.33 -12.71
CA PRO A 67 2.25 7.44 -11.76
C PRO A 67 2.92 7.07 -10.44
N GLU A 68 3.70 7.97 -9.85
CA GLU A 68 4.39 7.75 -8.56
C GLU A 68 3.59 8.46 -7.44
N PRO A 69 2.90 7.73 -6.55
CA PRO A 69 2.13 8.35 -5.49
C PRO A 69 2.96 9.24 -4.58
N ARG A 70 2.43 10.42 -4.25
CA ARG A 70 3.13 11.39 -3.40
C ARG A 70 2.73 11.18 -1.95
N TYR A 71 3.29 10.14 -1.34
CA TYR A 71 3.00 9.75 0.06
C TYR A 71 3.31 10.88 1.06
N TRP A 72 4.30 11.74 0.77
CA TRP A 72 4.60 12.92 1.58
C TRP A 72 3.46 13.95 1.53
N GLU A 73 2.85 14.18 0.37
CA GLU A 73 1.72 15.11 0.25
C GLU A 73 0.50 14.59 1.02
N PHE A 74 0.24 13.28 0.95
CA PHE A 74 -0.78 12.66 1.80
C PHE A 74 -0.50 12.92 3.29
N TRP A 75 0.74 12.70 3.72
CA TRP A 75 1.11 12.88 5.12
C TRP A 75 0.97 14.35 5.56
N GLU A 76 1.49 15.30 4.79
CA GLU A 76 1.41 16.73 5.11
C GLU A 76 -0.03 17.24 5.17
N ARG A 77 -0.90 16.77 4.26
CA ARG A 77 -2.28 17.26 4.15
C ARG A 77 -3.25 16.57 5.10
N PHE A 78 -3.03 15.30 5.42
CA PHE A 78 -4.00 14.48 6.14
C PHE A 78 -3.39 13.74 7.33
N GLY A 79 -2.19 13.17 7.20
CA GLY A 79 -1.49 12.49 8.29
C GLY A 79 -1.20 13.42 9.47
N LEU A 80 -0.30 14.39 9.26
CA LEU A 80 0.15 15.34 10.26
C LEU A 80 -1.00 16.16 10.90
N PRO A 81 -1.98 16.71 10.14
CA PRO A 81 -3.09 17.45 10.74
C PRO A 81 -4.07 16.58 11.54
N SER A 82 -4.09 15.26 11.33
CA SER A 82 -4.94 14.32 12.08
C SER A 82 -4.34 13.83 13.39
N ALA A 83 -3.10 14.24 13.70
CA ALA A 83 -2.41 13.78 14.89
C ALA A 83 -3.04 14.35 16.17
N ASP A 84 -3.10 13.51 17.21
CA ASP A 84 -3.52 13.93 18.56
C ASP A 84 -2.42 14.76 19.26
N SER A 85 -2.69 15.19 20.49
CA SER A 85 -1.74 15.99 21.28
C SER A 85 -0.42 15.27 21.61
N GLU A 86 -0.36 13.96 21.44
CA GLU A 86 0.84 13.14 21.63
C GLU A 86 1.48 12.78 20.28
N GLY A 87 1.04 13.40 19.19
CA GLY A 87 1.57 13.16 17.84
C GLY A 87 1.12 11.84 17.23
N ARG A 88 0.04 11.22 17.72
CA ARG A 88 -0.44 9.93 17.18
C ARG A 88 -1.56 10.13 16.18
N VAL A 89 -1.52 9.36 15.10
CA VAL A 89 -2.61 9.24 14.13
C VAL A 89 -3.37 7.92 14.35
N SER A 90 -4.47 7.74 13.62
CA SER A 90 -5.15 6.44 13.54
C SER A 90 -4.27 5.40 12.84
N ASP A 91 -4.41 4.13 13.21
CA ASP A 91 -3.62 3.06 12.59
C ASP A 91 -4.01 2.85 11.12
N LEU A 92 -5.27 3.16 10.76
CA LEU A 92 -5.72 3.23 9.37
C LEU A 92 -4.91 4.25 8.55
N VAL A 93 -4.63 5.45 9.09
CA VAL A 93 -3.80 6.48 8.42
C VAL A 93 -2.36 6.00 8.21
N LEU A 94 -1.79 5.27 9.18
CA LEU A 94 -0.47 4.65 9.02
C LEU A 94 -0.47 3.61 7.90
N GLY A 95 -1.52 2.78 7.82
CA GLY A 95 -1.69 1.81 6.74
C GLY A 95 -1.80 2.48 5.36
N VAL A 96 -2.54 3.59 5.26
CA VAL A 96 -2.63 4.39 4.02
C VAL A 96 -1.27 4.93 3.61
N TRP A 97 -0.50 5.48 4.56
CA TRP A 97 0.85 5.94 4.27
C TRP A 97 1.73 4.79 3.75
N CYS A 98 1.67 3.61 4.37
CA CYS A 98 2.41 2.43 3.90
C CYS A 98 2.02 2.00 2.49
N HIS A 99 0.73 2.02 2.15
CA HIS A 99 0.27 1.75 0.79
C HIS A 99 0.92 2.70 -0.21
N LEU A 100 0.84 4.01 0.04
CA LEU A 100 1.36 5.03 -0.87
C LEU A 100 2.90 4.96 -1.00
N VAL A 101 3.63 4.65 0.08
CA VAL A 101 5.07 4.43 0.04
C VAL A 101 5.42 3.20 -0.80
N ALA A 102 4.69 2.10 -0.64
CA ALA A 102 4.90 0.88 -1.41
C ALA A 102 4.67 1.15 -2.89
N ASP A 103 3.53 1.73 -3.24
CA ASP A 103 3.19 2.09 -4.60
C ASP A 103 4.21 3.03 -5.24
N HIS A 104 4.65 4.04 -4.50
CA HIS A 104 5.70 4.95 -4.92
C HIS A 104 6.96 4.18 -5.26
N GLY A 105 7.48 3.37 -4.31
CA GLY A 105 8.73 2.63 -4.49
C GLY A 105 8.69 1.68 -5.68
N TYR A 106 7.63 0.89 -5.83
CA TYR A 106 7.49 0.00 -6.98
C TYR A 106 7.41 0.76 -8.31
N ASN A 107 6.65 1.85 -8.36
CA ASN A 107 6.51 2.61 -9.60
C ASN A 107 7.78 3.37 -9.95
N HIS A 108 8.48 3.90 -8.96
CA HIS A 108 9.79 4.53 -9.13
C HIS A 108 10.79 3.55 -9.74
N GLU A 109 10.92 2.35 -9.17
CA GLU A 109 11.83 1.33 -9.70
C GLU A 109 11.43 0.84 -11.10
N VAL A 110 10.13 0.71 -11.39
CA VAL A 110 9.65 0.41 -12.74
C VAL A 110 10.03 1.53 -13.72
N ASN A 111 9.86 2.80 -13.34
CA ASN A 111 10.23 3.94 -14.18
C ASN A 111 11.74 3.97 -14.43
N ALA A 112 12.55 3.73 -13.41
CA ALA A 112 14.00 3.60 -13.53
C ALA A 112 14.39 2.44 -14.48
N PHE A 113 13.75 1.29 -14.34
CA PHE A 113 13.96 0.13 -15.21
C PHE A 113 13.60 0.42 -16.66
N ILE A 114 12.42 1.00 -16.91
CA ILE A 114 11.95 1.37 -18.26
C ILE A 114 12.93 2.32 -18.92
N LYS A 115 13.36 3.36 -18.21
CA LYS A 115 14.31 4.37 -18.69
C LYS A 115 15.67 3.74 -19.01
N ARG A 116 16.21 2.90 -18.11
CA ARG A 116 17.52 2.25 -18.26
C ARG A 116 17.54 1.27 -19.44
N ASN A 117 16.44 0.58 -19.69
CA ASN A 117 16.36 -0.47 -20.72
C ASN A 117 15.72 0.01 -22.03
N GLY A 118 15.37 1.29 -22.15
CA GLY A 118 14.77 1.86 -23.36
C GLY A 118 13.42 1.23 -23.72
N VAL A 119 12.65 0.75 -22.74
CA VAL A 119 11.34 0.17 -22.96
C VAL A 119 10.37 1.26 -23.42
N GLN A 120 9.65 1.03 -24.52
CA GLN A 120 8.66 2.00 -24.99
C GLN A 120 7.49 2.10 -24.00
N SER A 121 7.09 3.33 -23.66
CA SER A 121 5.85 3.58 -22.92
C SER A 121 4.63 3.31 -23.81
N GLY A 122 3.47 3.09 -23.18
CA GLY A 122 2.22 2.82 -23.89
C GLY A 122 1.65 1.43 -23.61
N GLU A 123 0.39 1.23 -23.98
CA GLU A 123 -0.54 0.26 -23.39
C GLU A 123 0.00 -1.16 -23.16
N LYS A 124 0.79 -1.66 -24.11
CA LYS A 124 1.43 -2.99 -24.00
C LYS A 124 2.34 -3.11 -22.78
N THR A 125 3.07 -2.04 -22.44
CA THR A 125 3.99 -2.02 -21.29
C THR A 125 3.22 -2.02 -19.98
N ARG A 126 2.11 -1.28 -19.86
CA ARG A 126 1.25 -1.35 -18.67
C ARG A 126 0.61 -2.71 -18.50
N VAL A 127 0.12 -3.34 -19.57
CA VAL A 127 -0.47 -4.69 -19.49
C VAL A 127 0.56 -5.72 -19.03
N ARG A 128 1.78 -5.69 -19.59
CA ARG A 128 2.87 -6.60 -19.17
C ARG A 128 3.30 -6.34 -17.73
N LYS A 129 3.47 -5.07 -17.35
CA LYS A 129 3.77 -4.66 -15.97
C LYS A 129 2.71 -5.22 -15.01
N GLN A 130 1.43 -5.01 -15.29
CA GLN A 130 0.35 -5.48 -14.42
C GLN A 130 0.35 -7.01 -14.31
N GLY A 131 0.51 -7.72 -15.43
CA GLY A 131 0.63 -9.18 -15.40
C GLY A 131 1.81 -9.69 -14.58
N ASP A 132 2.95 -9.01 -14.62
CA ASP A 132 4.12 -9.40 -13.82
C ASP A 132 3.90 -9.16 -12.32
N PHE A 133 3.24 -8.05 -11.92
CA PHE A 133 2.88 -7.81 -10.52
C PHE A 133 1.81 -8.77 -10.00
N ASP A 134 0.87 -9.18 -10.86
CA ASP A 134 -0.12 -10.18 -10.51
C ASP A 134 0.57 -11.54 -10.28
N LEU A 135 1.51 -11.93 -11.15
CA LEU A 135 2.32 -13.14 -10.97
C LEU A 135 3.20 -13.08 -9.72
N PHE A 136 3.88 -11.96 -9.48
CA PHE A 136 4.70 -11.77 -8.29
C PHE A 136 3.87 -11.84 -7.01
N GLY A 137 2.70 -11.20 -7.00
CA GLY A 137 1.77 -11.29 -5.88
C GLY A 137 1.40 -12.73 -5.51
N ARG A 138 1.31 -13.62 -6.51
CA ARG A 138 1.03 -15.06 -6.33
C ARG A 138 2.17 -15.87 -5.75
N THR A 139 3.41 -15.38 -5.81
CA THR A 139 4.56 -16.05 -5.20
C THR A 139 4.71 -15.72 -3.72
N LEU A 140 3.92 -14.79 -3.19
CA LEU A 140 4.01 -14.37 -1.79
C LEU A 140 3.14 -15.30 -0.95
N ASP A 141 3.71 -15.85 0.12
CA ASP A 141 2.98 -16.62 1.13
C ASP A 141 2.36 -15.63 2.13
N ILE A 142 1.08 -15.33 1.94
CA ILE A 142 0.31 -14.38 2.74
C ILE A 142 -0.88 -15.09 3.40
N SER A 143 -1.20 -14.63 4.60
CA SER A 143 -2.18 -15.25 5.49
C SER A 143 -2.99 -14.24 6.33
N LEU A 144 -2.60 -12.97 6.40
CA LEU A 144 -3.31 -11.97 7.19
C LEU A 144 -4.61 -11.55 6.51
N GLU A 145 -5.71 -11.78 7.22
CA GLU A 145 -7.05 -11.32 6.88
C GLU A 145 -7.49 -10.17 7.80
N CYS A 146 -8.39 -9.33 7.30
CA CYS A 146 -9.02 -8.27 8.05
C CYS A 146 -10.24 -8.80 8.83
N GLN A 147 -10.61 -8.10 9.89
CA GLN A 147 -11.83 -8.35 10.65
C GLN A 147 -12.68 -7.08 10.71
N VAL A 148 -13.98 -7.21 10.49
CA VAL A 148 -14.88 -6.07 10.67
C VAL A 148 -15.15 -5.86 12.15
N THR A 149 -14.35 -4.99 12.77
CA THR A 149 -14.49 -4.56 14.16
C THR A 149 -15.11 -3.17 14.24
N ALA A 150 -15.71 -2.82 15.38
CA ALA A 150 -16.22 -1.47 15.61
C ALA A 150 -15.10 -0.42 15.50
N ALA A 151 -13.90 -0.73 16.00
CA ALA A 151 -12.73 0.16 15.93
C ALA A 151 -12.28 0.41 14.49
N LEU A 152 -12.29 -0.62 13.62
CA LEU A 152 -11.98 -0.45 12.20
C LEU A 152 -13.03 0.45 11.52
N ILE A 153 -14.31 0.20 11.76
CA ILE A 153 -15.39 1.00 11.17
C ILE A 153 -15.32 2.46 11.62
N GLU A 154 -15.01 2.71 12.90
CA GLU A 154 -14.82 4.07 13.42
C GLU A 154 -13.66 4.77 12.71
N GLN A 155 -12.48 4.14 12.64
CA GLN A 155 -11.32 4.73 11.96
C GLN A 155 -11.58 4.99 10.47
N ALA A 156 -12.33 4.10 9.81
CA ALA A 156 -12.72 4.24 8.41
C ALA A 156 -13.70 5.41 8.20
N ALA A 157 -14.67 5.57 9.09
CA ALA A 157 -15.63 6.66 9.05
C ALA A 157 -14.98 8.03 9.35
N THR A 158 -13.91 8.05 10.13
CA THR A 158 -13.16 9.27 10.47
C THR A 158 -11.86 9.45 9.69
N PHE A 159 -11.66 8.71 8.59
CA PHE A 159 -10.45 8.83 7.79
C PHE A 159 -10.31 10.27 7.24
N PRO A 160 -9.17 10.97 7.50
CA PRO A 160 -9.07 12.42 7.29
C PRO A 160 -9.16 12.88 5.83
N GLN A 161 -8.84 12.03 4.85
CA GLN A 161 -8.92 12.40 3.44
C GLN A 161 -10.38 12.36 2.93
N TYR A 162 -11.11 11.32 3.31
CA TYR A 162 -12.53 11.11 3.01
C TYR A 162 -13.09 10.05 3.96
N ALA A 163 -14.37 10.16 4.33
CA ALA A 163 -15.02 9.12 5.13
C ALA A 163 -15.32 7.88 4.27
N ILE A 164 -15.08 6.70 4.82
CA ILE A 164 -15.46 5.42 4.19
C ILE A 164 -16.78 4.96 4.80
N ALA A 165 -17.79 4.76 3.96
CA ALA A 165 -19.07 4.25 4.42
C ALA A 165 -18.92 2.82 4.96
N GLU A 166 -19.62 2.49 6.05
CA GLU A 166 -19.53 1.18 6.69
C GLU A 166 -19.79 0.02 5.71
N ALA A 167 -20.75 0.19 4.80
CA ALA A 167 -21.06 -0.81 3.77
C ALA A 167 -19.85 -1.07 2.85
N ASP A 168 -19.14 -0.02 2.45
CA ASP A 168 -17.96 -0.13 1.59
C ASP A 168 -16.77 -0.69 2.36
N ALA A 169 -16.58 -0.32 3.62
CA ALA A 169 -15.54 -0.89 4.47
C ALA A 169 -15.73 -2.41 4.66
N ARG A 170 -16.97 -2.86 4.90
CA ARG A 170 -17.33 -4.28 4.97
C ARG A 170 -17.06 -5.01 3.66
N ALA A 171 -17.43 -4.41 2.54
CA ALA A 171 -17.19 -4.98 1.21
C ALA A 171 -15.69 -5.08 0.89
N ALA A 172 -14.92 -4.05 1.27
CA ALA A 172 -13.47 -4.02 1.10
C ALA A 172 -12.76 -5.10 1.95
N VAL A 173 -13.16 -5.29 3.21
CA VAL A 173 -12.67 -6.40 4.05
C VAL A 173 -12.94 -7.75 3.37
N ALA A 174 -14.19 -7.99 2.93
CA ALA A 174 -14.54 -9.24 2.26
C ALA A 174 -13.74 -9.47 0.97
N ALA A 175 -13.46 -8.41 0.20
CA ALA A 175 -12.64 -8.47 -1.00
C ALA A 175 -11.17 -8.77 -0.67
N ALA A 176 -10.58 -8.09 0.32
CA ALA A 176 -9.21 -8.32 0.78
C ALA A 176 -9.02 -9.77 1.24
N ASP A 177 -9.92 -10.27 2.09
CA ASP A 177 -9.83 -11.64 2.62
C ASP A 177 -10.03 -12.69 1.51
N ALA A 178 -10.87 -12.39 0.51
CA ALA A 178 -11.03 -13.27 -0.65
C ALA A 178 -9.74 -13.33 -1.49
N ILE A 179 -9.03 -12.20 -1.64
CA ILE A 179 -7.73 -12.14 -2.33
C ILE A 179 -6.69 -12.99 -1.60
N VAL A 180 -6.60 -12.88 -0.26
CA VAL A 180 -5.65 -13.66 0.55
C VAL A 180 -5.92 -15.17 0.43
N ARG A 181 -7.19 -15.58 0.57
CA ARG A 181 -7.58 -17.00 0.42
C ARG A 181 -7.35 -17.52 -0.98
N ASP A 182 -7.67 -16.73 -1.99
CA ASP A 182 -7.43 -17.08 -3.40
C ASP A 182 -5.92 -17.17 -3.69
N ASN A 183 -5.11 -16.33 -3.07
CA ASN A 183 -3.65 -16.41 -3.14
C ASN A 183 -3.13 -17.71 -2.54
N ALA A 184 -3.57 -18.08 -1.34
CA ALA A 184 -3.19 -19.34 -0.71
C ALA A 184 -3.59 -20.57 -1.54
N ALA A 185 -4.78 -20.54 -2.16
CA ALA A 185 -5.27 -21.64 -3.01
C ALA A 185 -4.52 -21.77 -4.35
N HIS A 186 -3.99 -20.66 -4.86
CA HIS A 186 -3.33 -20.58 -6.17
C HIS A 186 -1.89 -20.07 -6.05
N HIS A 187 -1.23 -20.40 -4.95
CA HIS A 187 0.15 -19.99 -4.68
C HIS A 187 1.09 -20.55 -5.75
N ILE A 188 2.10 -19.78 -6.13
CA ILE A 188 3.11 -20.16 -7.11
C ILE A 188 4.44 -20.38 -6.39
N ASP A 189 4.83 -21.65 -6.22
CA ASP A 189 6.07 -22.03 -5.51
C ASP A 189 7.36 -21.69 -6.26
N GLN A 190 7.31 -21.65 -7.60
CA GLN A 190 8.50 -21.43 -8.44
C GLN A 190 8.48 -20.05 -9.08
N PRO A 191 9.64 -19.36 -9.20
CA PRO A 191 9.70 -18.06 -9.86
C PRO A 191 9.01 -18.09 -11.24
N PRO A 192 7.95 -17.29 -11.45
CA PRO A 192 7.21 -17.33 -12.70
C PRO A 192 8.03 -16.68 -13.82
N ALA A 193 7.66 -17.03 -15.06
CA ALA A 193 8.23 -16.41 -16.23
C ALA A 193 7.59 -15.02 -16.44
N TYR A 194 8.22 -14.00 -15.89
CA TYR A 194 7.80 -12.61 -16.07
C TYR A 194 8.01 -12.13 -17.51
N SER A 195 7.13 -11.24 -17.95
CA SER A 195 7.12 -10.70 -19.30
C SER A 195 8.05 -9.49 -19.46
N LEU A 196 8.01 -8.53 -18.54
CA LEU A 196 8.69 -7.24 -18.62
C LEU A 196 9.83 -7.12 -17.60
N LEU A 197 9.58 -7.47 -16.35
CA LEU A 197 10.51 -7.26 -15.23
C LEU A 197 11.21 -8.57 -14.87
N PRO A 198 12.53 -8.60 -14.62
CA PRO A 198 13.22 -9.83 -14.20
C PRO A 198 12.86 -10.22 -12.76
N SER A 199 13.01 -11.49 -12.38
CA SER A 199 12.73 -11.93 -11.01
C SER A 199 13.57 -11.19 -9.96
N SER A 200 14.80 -10.79 -10.30
CA SER A 200 15.66 -10.00 -9.40
C SER A 200 15.09 -8.62 -9.09
N PHE A 201 14.36 -8.00 -10.04
CA PHE A 201 13.67 -6.74 -9.81
C PHE A 201 12.72 -6.85 -8.62
N PHE A 202 11.87 -7.89 -8.62
CA PHE A 202 10.87 -8.05 -7.56
C PHE A 202 11.51 -8.30 -6.19
N ALA A 203 12.54 -9.15 -6.12
CA ALA A 203 13.24 -9.40 -4.86
C ALA A 203 13.92 -8.13 -4.32
N GLU A 204 14.67 -7.41 -5.17
CA GLU A 204 15.37 -6.19 -4.78
C GLU A 204 14.41 -5.08 -4.39
N THR A 205 13.34 -4.85 -5.17
CA THR A 205 12.35 -3.81 -4.86
C THR A 205 11.51 -4.14 -3.63
N PHE A 206 11.15 -5.42 -3.41
CA PHE A 206 10.43 -5.82 -2.20
C PHE A 206 11.25 -5.55 -0.93
N ASP A 207 12.55 -5.88 -0.95
CA ASP A 207 13.44 -5.59 0.17
C ASP A 207 13.60 -4.08 0.38
N LEU A 208 13.83 -3.31 -0.70
CA LEU A 208 13.95 -1.85 -0.65
C LEU A 208 12.70 -1.20 -0.03
N VAL A 209 11.52 -1.54 -0.52
CA VAL A 209 10.24 -1.03 -0.01
C VAL A 209 10.03 -1.44 1.44
N SER A 210 10.31 -2.70 1.80
CA SER A 210 10.16 -3.18 3.18
C SER A 210 11.05 -2.41 4.16
N VAL A 211 12.29 -2.13 3.79
CA VAL A 211 13.22 -1.31 4.61
C VAL A 211 12.70 0.10 4.79
N ARG A 212 12.16 0.73 3.74
CA ARG A 212 11.59 2.09 3.79
C ARG A 212 10.37 2.14 4.72
N LEU A 213 9.42 1.22 4.56
CA LEU A 213 8.23 1.13 5.40
C LEU A 213 8.60 0.97 6.87
N LYS A 214 9.53 0.05 7.17
CA LYS A 214 10.03 -0.19 8.52
C LYS A 214 10.69 1.05 9.11
N SER A 215 11.55 1.71 8.34
CA SER A 215 12.29 2.89 8.81
C SER A 215 11.34 4.06 9.12
N GLY A 216 10.31 4.27 8.29
CA GLY A 216 9.30 5.28 8.53
C GLY A 216 8.46 5.00 9.76
N LEU A 217 7.99 3.76 9.92
CA LEU A 217 7.21 3.36 11.10
C LEU A 217 8.04 3.37 12.39
N GLU A 218 9.32 2.98 12.34
CA GLU A 218 10.22 3.08 13.49
C GLU A 218 10.49 4.54 13.86
N ALA A 219 10.55 5.46 12.89
CA ALA A 219 10.66 6.90 13.18
C ALA A 219 9.37 7.46 13.77
N TYR A 220 8.22 7.12 13.19
CA TYR A 220 6.91 7.46 13.73
C TYR A 220 6.76 6.97 15.18
N ALA A 221 7.17 5.74 15.49
CA ALA A 221 7.11 5.20 16.83
C ALA A 221 7.94 6.01 17.85
N ARG A 222 9.04 6.65 17.42
CA ARG A 222 9.92 7.45 18.28
C ARG A 222 9.49 8.91 18.39
N GLU A 223 9.03 9.49 17.28
CA GLU A 223 8.90 10.94 17.09
C GLU A 223 7.45 11.38 16.82
N GLY A 224 6.53 10.43 16.67
CA GLY A 224 5.14 10.67 16.30
C GLY A 224 5.01 11.18 14.87
N ALA A 225 3.89 11.84 14.59
CA ALA A 225 3.54 12.31 13.25
C ALA A 225 4.46 13.39 12.68
N GLY A 226 5.28 14.02 13.53
CA GLY A 226 6.29 15.00 13.14
C GLY A 226 7.61 14.40 12.64
N ALA A 227 7.73 13.06 12.59
CA ALA A 227 8.94 12.40 12.10
C ALA A 227 9.26 12.83 10.65
N PRO A 228 10.44 13.42 10.38
CA PRO A 228 10.74 14.01 9.07
C PRO A 228 10.64 13.04 7.89
N ILE A 229 10.96 11.76 8.12
CA ILE A 229 10.94 10.70 7.10
C ILE A 229 9.55 10.46 6.51
N LEU A 230 8.47 10.84 7.22
CA LEU A 230 7.10 10.65 6.75
C LEU A 230 6.71 11.67 5.67
N THR A 231 7.42 12.80 5.64
CA THR A 231 7.28 13.90 4.66
C THR A 231 8.42 13.98 3.66
N ASP A 232 9.43 13.11 3.77
CA ASP A 232 10.64 13.23 2.98
C ASP A 232 10.44 12.66 1.56
N ALA A 233 10.31 13.55 0.58
CA ALA A 233 10.25 13.21 -0.84
C ALA A 233 11.61 12.74 -1.41
N HIS A 234 12.70 12.82 -0.63
CA HIS A 234 14.08 12.61 -1.10
C HIS A 234 14.70 11.28 -0.67
N LEU A 235 13.91 10.29 -0.23
CA LEU A 235 14.40 8.92 -0.05
C LEU A 235 14.77 8.21 -1.37
N ASP A 236 14.64 8.92 -2.50
CA ASP A 236 14.85 8.43 -3.87
C ASP A 236 16.08 9.06 -4.58
N SER A 237 17.02 9.68 -3.83
CA SER A 237 18.31 10.15 -4.36
C SER A 237 19.49 9.24 -4.02
#